data_AF-A0A955Z7W3-F1
#
_entry.id   AF-A0A955Z7W3-F1
#
_cell.length_a   1.000
_cell.length_b   1.000
_cell.length_c   1.000
_cell.angle_alpha   90.00
_cell.angle_beta   90.00
_cell.angle_gamma   90.00
#
_symmetry.space_group_name_H-M   'P 1'
#
loop_
_entity.id
_entity.type
_entity.pdbx_description
1 polymer ?
#
loop_
_entity_poly.entity_id
_entity_poly.type
_entity_poly.pdbx_seq_one_letter_code
_entity_poly.pdbx_strand_id
1 'polypeptide(L)'
;MTGHHPPHPSAGVTALFAVLLVLMILALALEEKIHAKKSVITATTALIALFLGDALGLLPIGPVINVFDEKIALPVYIPSIDWGVIAIIFGASLFVDVTSKSGLFSYIAIKLTKMSAGDPFRLLFFYGLLTV
;
A
#
# COMPACT_ATOMS: atom_id res chain seq x y z
N MET A 1 21.88 26.03 -17.58
CA MET A 1 21.64 24.89 -16.69
C MET A 1 21.02 25.41 -15.40
N THR A 2 19.73 25.74 -15.41
CA THR A 2 19.00 26.28 -14.24
C THR A 2 18.14 25.16 -13.68
N GLY A 3 18.53 24.64 -12.52
CA GLY A 3 17.82 23.58 -11.81
C GLY A 3 16.38 24.01 -11.53
N HIS A 4 15.44 23.37 -12.20
CA HIS A 4 14.02 23.44 -11.84
C HIS A 4 13.83 22.61 -10.58
N HIS A 5 14.10 23.21 -9.41
CA HIS A 5 13.61 22.66 -8.15
C HIS A 5 12.08 22.73 -8.20
N PRO A 6 11.35 21.60 -8.03
CA PRO A 6 9.92 21.66 -7.88
C PRO A 6 9.59 22.55 -6.67
N PRO A 7 8.54 23.39 -6.73
CA PRO A 7 8.17 24.24 -5.61
C PRO A 7 7.94 23.38 -4.38
N HIS A 8 8.75 23.57 -3.33
CA HIS A 8 8.54 22.89 -2.07
C HIS A 8 7.18 23.34 -1.50
N PRO A 9 6.32 22.40 -1.08
CA PRO A 9 5.07 22.77 -0.43
C PRO A 9 5.37 23.64 0.77
N SER A 10 4.48 24.58 1.07
CA SER A 10 4.67 25.47 2.23
C SER A 10 4.77 24.65 3.51
N ALA A 11 5.57 25.12 4.48
CA ALA A 11 5.75 24.41 5.75
C ALA A 11 4.42 24.10 6.46
N GLY A 12 3.40 24.94 6.26
CA GLY A 12 2.05 24.71 6.76
C GLY A 12 1.34 23.51 6.12
N VAL A 13 1.50 23.30 4.80
CA VAL A 13 0.95 22.14 4.10
C VAL A 13 1.63 20.85 4.60
N THR A 14 2.97 20.85 4.70
CA THR A 14 3.70 19.70 5.23
C THR A 14 3.27 19.37 6.66
N ALA A 15 3.11 20.38 7.52
CA ALA A 15 2.62 20.19 8.88
C ALA A 15 1.19 19.61 8.92
N LEU A 16 0.28 20.09 8.06
CA LEU A 16 -1.09 19.58 7.97
C LEU A 16 -1.13 18.08 7.64
N PHE A 17 -0.41 17.66 6.60
CA PHE A 17 -0.37 16.25 6.21
C PHE A 17 0.38 15.39 7.24
N ALA A 18 1.40 15.92 7.90
CA ALA A 18 2.07 15.24 9.00
C ALA A 18 1.13 15.01 10.20
N VAL A 19 0.34 16.01 10.58
CA VAL A 19 -0.68 15.87 11.64
C VAL A 19 -1.73 14.84 11.24
N LEU A 20 -2.23 14.89 10.00
CA LEU A 20 -3.19 13.91 9.49
C LEU A 20 -2.62 12.48 9.53
N LEU A 21 -1.35 12.30 9.17
CA LEU A 21 -0.66 11.01 9.25
C LEU A 21 -0.51 10.53 10.69
N VAL A 22 -0.11 11.41 11.63
CA VAL A 22 -0.02 11.06 13.06
C VAL A 22 -1.39 10.69 13.61
N LEU A 23 -2.45 11.42 13.27
CA LEU A 23 -3.82 11.09 13.67
C LEU A 23 -4.26 9.72 13.14
N MET A 24 -3.92 9.38 11.89
CA MET A 24 -4.18 8.04 11.33
C MET A 24 -3.47 6.94 12.13
N ILE A 25 -2.17 7.15 12.44
CA ILE A 25 -1.38 6.18 13.21
C ILE A 25 -1.98 5.99 14.61
N LEU A 26 -2.35 7.09 15.29
CA LEU A 26 -3.01 7.02 16.60
C LEU A 26 -4.36 6.32 16.53
N ALA A 27 -5.16 6.57 15.49
CA ALA A 27 -6.44 5.89 15.29
C ALA A 27 -6.25 4.38 15.05
N LEU A 28 -5.22 3.97 14.30
CA LEU A 28 -4.87 2.56 14.12
C LEU A 28 -4.35 1.92 15.41
N ALA A 29 -3.55 2.63 16.19
CA ALA A 29 -3.05 2.13 17.48
C ALA A 29 -4.16 1.97 18.53
N LEU A 30 -5.19 2.83 18.48
CA LEU A 30 -6.34 2.82 19.38
C LEU A 30 -7.54 2.04 18.82
N GLU A 31 -7.36 1.28 17.74
CA GLU A 31 -8.44 0.53 17.07
C GLU A 31 -9.27 -0.30 18.04
N GLU A 32 -8.63 -0.96 19.01
CA GLU A 32 -9.27 -1.79 20.04
C GLU A 32 -10.30 -1.02 20.89
N LYS A 33 -10.21 0.31 20.97
CA LYS A 33 -11.14 1.19 21.70
C LYS A 33 -12.24 1.77 20.80
N ILE A 34 -12.02 1.82 19.48
CA ILE A 34 -12.87 2.52 18.51
C ILE A 34 -13.86 1.54 17.83
N HIS A 35 -13.64 0.23 17.98
CA HIS A 35 -14.45 -0.84 17.33
C HIS A 35 -14.59 -0.67 15.80
N ALA A 36 -13.71 0.11 15.18
CA ALA A 36 -13.64 0.29 13.73
C ALA A 36 -12.63 -0.69 13.14
N LYS A 37 -12.88 -1.20 11.94
CA LYS A 37 -11.91 -2.06 11.23
C LYS A 37 -10.73 -1.21 10.78
N LYS A 38 -9.48 -1.68 10.96
CA LYS A 38 -8.25 -1.05 10.42
C LYS A 38 -8.43 -0.47 9.01
N SER A 39 -9.02 -1.27 8.11
CA SER A 39 -9.24 -0.89 6.71
C SER A 39 -10.13 0.36 6.55
N VAL A 40 -11.13 0.55 7.42
CA VAL A 40 -12.02 1.72 7.36
C VAL A 40 -11.27 2.98 7.78
N ILE A 41 -10.48 2.91 8.85
CA ILE A 41 -9.68 4.05 9.35
C ILE A 41 -8.72 4.54 8.26
N THR A 42 -7.99 3.62 7.64
CA THR A 42 -7.05 3.94 6.55
C THR A 42 -7.78 4.51 5.33
N ALA A 43 -8.92 3.92 4.94
CA ALA A 43 -9.69 4.37 3.78
C ALA A 43 -10.27 5.78 3.98
N THR A 44 -10.89 6.06 5.13
CA THR A 44 -11.44 7.39 5.44
C THR A 44 -10.34 8.44 5.49
N THR A 45 -9.20 8.13 6.11
CA THR A 45 -8.07 9.08 6.17
C THR A 45 -7.48 9.34 4.79
N ALA A 46 -7.39 8.32 3.93
CA ALA A 46 -6.95 8.46 2.55
C ALA A 46 -7.89 9.35 1.72
N LEU A 47 -9.22 9.20 1.88
CA LEU A 47 -10.20 10.06 1.22
C LEU A 47 -10.07 11.53 1.65
N ILE A 48 -9.87 11.78 2.95
CA ILE A 48 -9.64 13.13 3.48
C ILE A 48 -8.32 13.70 2.92
N ALA A 49 -7.25 12.92 2.92
CA ALA A 49 -5.96 13.34 2.37
C ALA A 49 -6.04 13.68 0.88
N LEU A 50 -6.77 12.87 0.09
CA LEU A 50 -6.98 13.12 -1.33
C LEU A 50 -7.80 14.40 -1.56
N PHE A 51 -8.89 14.58 -0.82
CA PHE A 51 -9.72 15.78 -0.88
C PHE A 51 -8.94 17.05 -0.51
N LEU A 52 -8.15 17.00 0.57
CA LEU A 52 -7.28 18.11 0.96
C LEU A 52 -6.18 18.38 -0.07
N GLY A 53 -5.63 17.33 -0.68
CA GLY A 53 -4.65 17.45 -1.76
C GLY A 53 -5.21 18.16 -2.99
N ASP A 54 -6.45 17.85 -3.37
CA ASP A 54 -7.17 18.51 -4.46
C ASP A 54 -7.50 19.98 -4.11
N ALA A 55 -8.10 20.21 -2.94
CA ALA A 55 -8.47 21.53 -2.47
C ALA A 55 -7.29 22.51 -2.32
N LEU A 56 -6.09 21.99 -1.99
CA LEU A 56 -4.86 22.76 -1.88
C LEU A 56 -4.07 22.83 -3.20
N GLY A 57 -4.55 22.23 -4.29
CA GLY A 57 -3.89 22.22 -5.60
C GLY A 57 -2.55 21.49 -5.61
N LEU A 58 -2.36 20.52 -4.72
CA LEU A 58 -1.12 19.74 -4.58
C LEU A 58 -1.06 18.55 -5.54
N LEU A 59 -2.23 18.10 -6.00
CA LEU A 59 -2.32 17.02 -6.96
C LEU A 59 -1.84 17.51 -8.34
N PRO A 60 -1.24 16.64 -9.16
CA PRO A 60 -0.85 16.97 -10.53
C PRO A 60 -2.10 17.09 -11.42
N ILE A 61 -2.85 18.18 -11.24
CA ILE A 61 -4.02 18.56 -12.05
C ILE A 61 -3.47 19.27 -13.30
N GLY A 62 -2.90 18.49 -14.21
CA GLY A 62 -2.29 19.01 -15.43
C GLY A 62 -2.65 18.15 -16.64
N PRO A 63 -2.77 18.75 -17.83
CA PRO A 63 -2.91 17.99 -19.05
C PRO A 63 -1.68 17.08 -19.21
N VAL A 64 -1.94 15.77 -19.27
CA VAL A 64 -0.90 14.78 -19.54
C VAL A 64 -0.64 14.82 -21.05
N ILE A 65 0.63 14.91 -21.42
CA ILE A 65 1.05 14.91 -22.82
C ILE A 65 1.07 13.45 -23.27
N ASN A 66 0.29 13.12 -24.30
CA ASN A 66 0.29 11.79 -24.88
C ASN A 66 1.50 11.60 -25.82
N VAL A 67 1.66 10.40 -26.39
CA VAL A 67 2.72 10.06 -27.35
C VAL A 67 2.60 10.86 -28.67
N PHE A 68 1.48 11.59 -28.86
CA PHE A 68 1.16 12.40 -30.03
C PHE A 68 1.20 13.92 -29.76
N ASP A 69 1.85 14.36 -28.66
CA ASP A 69 1.97 15.77 -28.25
C ASP A 69 0.64 16.51 -27.97
N GLU A 70 -0.45 15.78 -27.77
CA GLU A 70 -1.76 16.35 -27.42
C GLU A 70 -1.93 16.45 -25.90
N LYS A 71 -2.43 17.60 -25.46
CA LYS A 71 -2.70 17.91 -24.05
C LYS A 71 -4.06 17.35 -23.65
N ILE A 72 -4.08 16.15 -23.08
CA ILE A 72 -5.32 15.52 -22.61
C ILE A 72 -5.50 15.82 -21.12
N ALA A 73 -6.61 16.46 -20.78
CA ALA A 73 -7.04 16.62 -19.40
C ALA A 73 -7.58 15.27 -18.88
N LEU A 74 -6.71 14.49 -18.22
CA LEU A 74 -7.11 13.24 -17.59
C LEU A 74 -7.65 13.51 -16.18
N PRO A 75 -8.73 12.84 -15.75
CA PRO A 75 -9.20 12.88 -14.36
C PRO A 75 -8.09 12.51 -13.37
N VAL A 76 -8.01 13.21 -12.23
CA VAL A 76 -6.96 13.11 -11.20
C VAL A 76 -6.62 11.67 -10.76
N TYR A 77 -7.60 10.77 -10.70
CA TYR A 77 -7.41 9.40 -10.25
C TYR A 77 -6.63 8.52 -11.25
N ILE A 78 -6.45 8.98 -12.49
CA ILE A 78 -5.67 8.26 -13.50
C ILE A 78 -4.17 8.47 -13.27
N PRO A 79 -3.63 9.72 -13.24
CA PRO A 79 -2.21 9.94 -13.01
C PRO A 79 -1.79 9.90 -11.53
N SER A 80 -2.68 10.17 -10.57
CA SER A 80 -2.30 10.29 -9.16
C SER A 80 -2.23 8.96 -8.40
N ILE A 81 -2.71 7.87 -9.01
CA ILE A 81 -2.75 6.53 -8.40
C ILE A 81 -1.83 5.58 -9.18
N ASP A 82 -0.94 4.87 -8.47
CA ASP A 82 -0.12 3.81 -9.06
C ASP A 82 -0.91 2.51 -9.19
N TRP A 83 -1.51 2.33 -10.37
CA TRP A 83 -2.28 1.13 -10.71
C TRP A 83 -1.44 -0.14 -10.75
N GLY A 84 -0.14 -0.03 -11.07
CA GLY A 84 0.78 -1.17 -11.07
C GLY A 84 0.99 -1.72 -9.67
N VAL A 85 1.21 -0.84 -8.70
CA VAL A 85 1.35 -1.21 -7.28
C VAL A 85 0.08 -1.85 -6.73
N ILE A 86 -1.10 -1.27 -7.01
CA ILE A 86 -2.37 -1.86 -6.60
C ILE A 86 -2.56 -3.24 -7.22
N ALA A 87 -2.30 -3.39 -8.52
CA ALA A 87 -2.45 -4.66 -9.22
C ALA A 87 -1.53 -5.75 -8.66
N ILE A 88 -0.28 -5.42 -8.33
CA ILE A 88 0.68 -6.36 -7.74
C ILE A 88 0.27 -6.76 -6.33
N ILE A 89 -0.10 -5.81 -5.47
CA ILE A 89 -0.55 -6.10 -4.09
C ILE A 89 -1.81 -6.97 -4.12
N PHE A 90 -2.78 -6.60 -4.95
CA PHE A 90 -4.03 -7.35 -5.09
C PHE A 90 -3.78 -8.75 -5.66
N GLY A 91 -2.96 -8.87 -6.72
CA GLY A 91 -2.61 -10.15 -7.33
C GLY A 91 -1.89 -11.08 -6.36
N ALA A 92 -0.90 -10.57 -5.62
CA ALA A 92 -0.20 -11.34 -4.60
C ALA A 92 -1.15 -11.78 -3.47
N SER A 93 -2.03 -10.90 -3.01
CA SER A 93 -3.02 -11.21 -1.97
C SER A 93 -4.01 -12.28 -2.43
N LEU A 94 -4.51 -12.19 -3.66
CA LEU A 94 -5.42 -13.18 -4.25
C LEU A 94 -4.73 -14.53 -4.44
N PHE A 95 -3.50 -14.55 -4.96
CA PHE A 95 -2.72 -15.76 -5.14
C PHE A 95 -2.45 -16.48 -3.80
N VAL A 96 -2.07 -15.73 -2.77
CA VAL A 96 -1.86 -16.27 -1.41
C VAL A 96 -3.17 -16.80 -0.83
N ASP A 97 -4.29 -16.10 -1.03
CA ASP A 97 -5.60 -16.52 -0.54
C ASP A 97 -6.07 -17.83 -1.19
N VAL A 98 -5.93 -17.96 -2.51
CA VAL A 98 -6.26 -19.20 -3.25
C VAL A 98 -5.34 -20.35 -2.84
N THR A 99 -4.03 -20.09 -2.74
CA THR A 99 -3.03 -21.08 -2.31
C THR A 99 -3.29 -21.56 -0.88
N SER A 100 -3.69 -20.66 0.02
CA SER A 100 -4.05 -20.99 1.41
C SER A 100 -5.34 -21.81 1.50
N LYS A 101 -6.39 -21.40 0.76
CA LYS A 101 -7.69 -22.10 0.75
C LYS A 101 -7.63 -23.49 0.11
N SER A 102 -6.73 -23.69 -0.86
CA SER A 102 -6.51 -25.02 -1.46
C SER A 102 -5.76 -26.00 -0.55
N GLY A 103 -5.24 -25.53 0.59
CA GLY A 103 -4.48 -26.36 1.53
C GLY A 103 -3.07 -26.69 1.07
N LEU A 104 -2.56 -26.06 0.01
CA LEU A 104 -1.20 -26.30 -0.50
C LEU A 104 -0.14 -25.97 0.55
N PHE A 105 -0.27 -24.83 1.25
CA PHE A 105 0.65 -24.48 2.33
C PHE A 105 0.63 -25.50 3.47
N SER A 106 -0.55 -25.96 3.87
CA SER A 106 -0.70 -27.00 4.90
C SER A 106 -0.08 -28.34 4.45
N TYR A 107 -0.29 -28.75 3.20
CA TYR A 107 0.31 -29.96 2.65
C TYR A 107 1.84 -29.88 2.64
N ILE A 108 2.41 -28.77 2.18
CA ILE A 108 3.87 -28.58 2.13
C ILE A 108 4.44 -28.53 3.56
N ALA A 109 3.80 -27.82 4.48
CA ALA A 109 4.21 -27.74 5.89
C ALA A 109 4.27 -29.13 6.55
N ILE A 110 3.24 -29.98 6.34
CA ILE A 110 3.22 -31.35 6.85
C ILE A 110 4.32 -32.19 6.20
N LYS A 111 4.53 -32.05 4.88
CA LYS A 111 5.58 -32.77 4.15
C LYS A 111 6.98 -32.41 4.66
N LEU A 112 7.27 -31.12 4.85
CA LEU A 112 8.54 -30.65 5.40
C LEU A 112 8.76 -31.12 6.84
N THR A 113 7.70 -31.14 7.65
CA THR A 113 7.76 -31.65 9.04
C THR A 113 8.07 -33.15 9.09
N LYS A 114 7.53 -33.95 8.16
CA LYS A 114 7.89 -35.37 8.04
C LYS A 114 9.33 -35.55 7.56
N MET A 115 9.80 -34.72 6.62
CA MET A 115 11.16 -34.78 6.10
C MET A 115 12.22 -34.34 7.12
N SER A 116 11.88 -33.44 8.06
CA SER A 116 12.79 -33.06 9.15
C SER A 116 12.97 -34.15 10.20
N ALA A 117 12.17 -35.23 10.15
CA ALA A 117 12.17 -36.32 11.13
C ALA A 117 12.01 -35.83 12.60
N GLY A 118 11.43 -34.65 12.80
CA GLY A 118 11.25 -34.03 14.12
C GLY A 118 12.46 -33.25 14.65
N ASP A 119 13.56 -33.14 13.89
CA ASP A 119 14.71 -32.31 14.26
C ASP A 119 14.37 -30.81 14.13
N PRO A 120 14.41 -30.02 15.23
CA PRO A 120 14.06 -28.60 15.24
C PRO A 120 14.93 -27.75 14.31
N PHE A 121 16.22 -28.07 14.17
CA PHE A 121 17.14 -27.28 13.34
C PHE A 121 16.88 -27.49 11.85
N ARG A 122 16.61 -28.73 11.44
CA ARG A 122 16.20 -29.04 10.06
C ARG A 122 14.85 -28.43 9.72
N LEU A 123 13.92 -28.47 10.68
CA LEU A 123 12.60 -27.87 10.52
C LEU A 123 12.69 -26.35 10.33
N LEU A 124 13.53 -25.66 11.12
CA LEU A 124 13.78 -24.23 10.99
C LEU A 124 14.35 -23.87 9.61
N PHE A 125 15.32 -24.65 9.12
CA PHE A 125 15.89 -24.44 7.79
C PHE A 125 14.84 -24.65 6.68
N PHE A 126 14.04 -25.71 6.77
CA PHE A 126 12.98 -25.99 5.80
C PHE A 126 11.87 -24.93 5.77
N TYR A 127 11.43 -24.45 6.94
CA TYR A 127 10.46 -23.35 6.99
C TYR A 127 11.07 -22.03 6.51
N GLY A 128 12.32 -21.75 6.85
CA GLY A 128 13.04 -20.58 6.35
C GLY A 128 13.11 -20.57 4.82
N LEU A 129 13.40 -21.71 4.20
CA LEU A 129 13.41 -21.85 2.73
C LEU A 129 12.01 -21.73 2.10
N LEU A 130 10.95 -22.09 2.83
CA LEU A 130 9.58 -21.96 2.35
C LEU A 130 9.06 -20.52 2.39
N THR A 131 9.59 -19.70 3.30
CA THR A 131 9.20 -18.29 3.47
C THR A 131 9.96 -17.31 2.58
N VAL A 132 11.09 -17.72 1.99
CA VAL A 132 11.93 -16.92 1.08
C VAL A 132 11.58 -17.24 -0.37
#